data_AF-A0A936FJX7-F1
#
_entry.id   AF-A0A936FJX7-F1
#
_cell.length_a   1.000
_cell.length_b   1.000
_cell.length_c   1.000
_cell.angle_alpha   90.00
_cell.angle_beta   90.00
_cell.angle_gamma   90.00
#
_symmetry.space_group_name_H-M   'P 1'
#
loop_
_entity.id
_entity.type
_entity.pdbx_description
1 polymer ?
#
loop_
_entity_poly.entity_id
_entity_poly.type
_entity_poly.pdbx_seq_one_letter_code
_entity_poly.pdbx_strand_id
1 'polypeptide(L)'
;MKATAPRIEPLPATPDRRAAVEHRDAAADGRFVFAVRTTGIYCRPSCPSRRARPENVLFFACCADAERAGFRACRRCQPRRETSDATLVAAVADACRRLDAAAGEGRRLDLAELARVAGYGKAHFHRAFRQRTGLTPRGYAEAARYRRLRDALAAGAPVLGAIADAGFSSPSRAYAAAARQLGTTPAAFRDRVRADGIRYATRATTLGWVLVAATPDGVCAVVLGDSRRALEDEFEARQPQARKAARDPRIAAWLRRVVDFVADPATPLQLPLDVAGTAFQHRVWRALLALPPGTTTSYGALAATLGAPRAVRAVAGACAANPAALVIPCHRVVAKDGGMAGYRWGVERKARLQERERAATAGAGGPGGKASQRAGR
;
A
#
# COMPACT_ATOMS: atom_id res chain seq x y z
N MET A 1 21.50 -18.57 46.43
CA MET A 1 22.51 -17.73 45.75
C MET A 1 21.82 -16.94 44.64
N LYS A 2 21.68 -15.61 44.78
CA LYS A 2 21.12 -14.77 43.69
C LYS A 2 22.18 -14.68 42.60
N ALA A 3 21.93 -15.27 41.44
CA ALA A 3 22.79 -15.12 40.27
C ALA A 3 22.86 -13.61 39.91
N THR A 4 24.04 -13.01 40.08
CA THR A 4 24.30 -11.64 39.65
C THR A 4 24.18 -11.60 38.13
N ALA A 5 23.20 -10.86 37.61
CA ALA A 5 23.01 -10.71 36.17
C ALA A 5 24.31 -10.23 35.50
N PRO A 6 24.65 -10.73 34.30
CA PRO A 6 25.91 -10.39 33.63
C PRO A 6 25.98 -8.87 33.36
N ARG A 7 27.09 -8.25 33.75
CA ARG A 7 27.38 -6.83 33.45
C ARG A 7 27.34 -6.64 31.94
N ILE A 8 26.48 -5.74 31.46
CA ILE A 8 26.47 -5.35 30.06
C ILE A 8 27.61 -4.40 29.79
N GLU A 9 28.52 -4.83 28.93
CA GLU A 9 29.65 -4.03 28.51
C GLU A 9 29.24 -3.08 27.37
N PRO A 10 29.62 -1.79 27.44
CA PRO A 10 29.38 -0.85 26.36
C PRO A 10 30.10 -1.26 25.07
N LEU A 11 29.48 -0.96 23.92
CA LEU A 11 30.13 -1.09 22.62
C LEU A 11 31.34 -0.14 22.50
N PRO A 12 32.36 -0.52 21.70
CA PRO A 12 33.51 0.33 21.45
C PRO A 12 33.11 1.65 20.80
N ALA A 13 33.68 2.74 21.29
CA ALA A 13 33.42 4.10 20.85
C ALA A 13 34.19 4.43 19.56
N THR A 14 33.88 3.72 18.48
CA THR A 14 34.51 3.89 17.16
C THR A 14 34.27 5.29 16.59
N PRO A 15 35.16 5.80 15.70
CA PRO A 15 34.98 7.09 15.03
C PRO A 15 33.59 7.23 14.39
N ASP A 16 33.10 6.18 13.71
CA ASP A 16 31.78 6.17 13.07
C ASP A 16 30.63 6.38 14.05
N ARG A 17 30.65 5.74 15.22
CA ARG A 17 29.59 5.90 16.23
C ARG A 17 29.61 7.28 16.87
N ARG A 18 30.82 7.85 17.06
CA ARG A 18 30.98 9.21 17.56
C ARG A 18 30.46 10.22 16.55
N ALA A 19 30.87 10.10 15.29
CA ALA A 19 30.41 10.95 14.19
C ALA A 19 28.88 10.87 14.01
N ALA A 20 28.28 9.68 14.11
CA ALA A 20 26.83 9.52 14.00
C ALA A 20 26.05 10.26 15.10
N VAL A 21 26.54 10.28 16.35
CA VAL A 21 25.93 11.05 17.44
C VAL A 21 26.18 12.56 17.28
N GLU A 22 27.37 12.92 16.84
CA GLU A 22 27.77 14.31 16.67
C GLU A 22 26.99 14.99 15.54
N HIS A 23 26.83 14.31 14.41
CA HIS A 23 26.07 14.77 13.25
C HIS A 23 24.56 14.50 13.36
N ARG A 24 24.09 13.86 14.44
CA ARG A 24 22.68 13.47 14.62
C ARG A 24 22.15 12.65 13.44
N ASP A 25 22.93 11.67 13.02
CA ASP A 25 22.62 10.84 11.86
C ASP A 25 21.40 9.95 12.12
N ALA A 26 20.29 10.27 11.45
CA ALA A 26 19.06 9.49 11.50
C ALA A 26 19.19 8.10 10.86
N ALA A 27 20.17 7.88 9.98
CA ALA A 27 20.43 6.56 9.40
C ALA A 27 21.09 5.59 10.40
N ALA A 28 21.68 6.12 11.48
CA ALA A 28 22.25 5.32 12.56
C ALA A 28 21.21 4.92 13.63
N ASP A 29 20.03 5.53 13.63
CA ASP A 29 18.95 5.18 14.54
C ASP A 29 18.56 3.69 14.39
N GLY A 30 18.43 3.01 15.53
CA GLY A 30 18.13 1.57 15.57
C GLY A 30 19.33 0.64 15.37
N ARG A 31 20.51 1.14 14.97
CA ARG A 31 21.75 0.34 14.92
C ARG A 31 22.45 0.25 16.27
N PHE A 32 22.34 1.32 17.08
CA PHE A 32 22.80 1.39 18.45
C PHE A 32 22.07 2.53 19.19
N VAL A 33 22.23 2.59 20.50
CA VAL A 33 21.85 3.75 21.32
C VAL A 33 23.08 4.29 22.03
N PHE A 34 23.09 5.59 22.33
CA PHE A 34 24.14 6.17 23.16
C PHE A 34 23.57 6.58 24.51
N ALA A 35 24.34 6.42 25.58
CA ALA A 35 23.97 6.83 26.92
C ALA A 35 24.98 7.82 27.49
N VAL A 36 24.49 8.76 28.30
CA VAL A 36 25.31 9.81 28.89
C VAL A 36 25.46 9.55 30.38
N ARG A 37 26.68 9.24 30.82
CA ARG A 37 27.03 8.87 32.21
C ARG A 37 26.50 9.88 33.22
N THR A 38 26.72 11.17 32.97
CA THR A 38 26.37 12.26 33.90
C THR A 38 24.88 12.49 34.07
N THR A 39 24.06 12.10 33.08
CA THR A 39 22.60 12.31 33.14
C THR A 39 21.82 11.03 33.43
N GLY A 40 22.46 9.86 33.30
CA GLY A 40 21.78 8.57 33.38
C GLY A 40 20.75 8.34 32.26
N ILE A 41 20.84 9.08 31.15
CA ILE A 41 19.87 9.03 30.04
C ILE A 41 20.51 8.39 28.81
N TYR A 42 19.77 7.49 28.15
CA TYR A 42 20.10 7.01 26.81
C TYR A 42 19.19 7.57 25.71
N CYS A 43 19.76 7.75 24.54
CA CYS A 43 19.23 8.45 23.38
C CYS A 43 19.51 7.66 22.09
N ARG A 44 18.77 8.00 21.03
CA ARG A 44 19.12 7.59 19.66
C ARG A 44 20.20 8.51 19.09
N PRO A 45 21.04 8.08 18.15
CA PRO A 45 22.03 8.92 17.48
C PRO A 45 21.48 10.26 16.98
N SER A 46 20.28 10.29 16.40
CA SER A 46 19.63 11.52 15.89
C SER A 46 19.10 12.50 16.95
N CYS A 47 19.26 12.20 18.24
CA CYS A 47 18.57 12.93 19.30
C CYS A 47 18.93 14.43 19.31
N PRO A 48 17.93 15.33 19.34
CA PRO A 48 18.17 16.78 19.38
C PRO A 48 18.60 17.29 20.76
N SER A 49 18.91 16.40 21.72
CA SER A 49 19.41 16.80 23.04
C SER A 49 20.75 17.54 22.95
N ARG A 50 21.08 18.26 24.01
CA ARG A 50 22.38 18.92 24.15
C ARG A 50 23.49 17.89 24.03
N ARG A 51 24.57 18.23 23.31
CA ARG A 51 25.72 17.32 23.13
C ARG A 51 26.39 17.09 24.47
N ALA A 52 26.57 15.82 24.83
CA ALA A 52 27.38 15.42 25.96
C ALA A 52 28.85 15.44 25.58
N ARG A 53 29.74 15.63 26.56
CA ARG A 53 31.19 15.52 26.33
C ARG A 53 31.54 14.10 25.87
N PRO A 54 32.43 13.92 24.87
CA PRO A 54 32.75 12.60 24.31
C PRO A 54 33.20 11.54 25.33
N GLU A 55 33.82 11.98 26.44
CA GLU A 55 34.24 11.13 27.58
C GLU A 55 33.07 10.53 28.37
N ASN A 56 31.91 11.19 28.35
CA ASN A 56 30.72 10.79 29.10
C ASN A 56 29.73 9.96 28.28
N VAL A 57 30.05 9.67 27.01
CA VAL A 57 29.19 8.93 26.08
C VAL A 57 29.58 7.45 26.07
N LEU A 58 28.61 6.60 26.37
CA LEU A 58 28.68 5.15 26.21
C LEU A 58 27.78 4.72 25.06
N PHE A 59 28.07 3.58 24.44
CA PHE A 59 27.28 3.03 23.35
C PHE A 59 26.74 1.66 23.74
N PHE A 60 25.51 1.34 23.36
CA PHE A 60 24.88 0.04 23.59
C PHE A 60 24.22 -0.46 22.32
N ALA A 61 24.20 -1.77 22.11
CA ALA A 61 23.61 -2.38 20.92
C ALA A 61 22.10 -2.10 20.82
N CYS A 62 21.39 -2.10 21.94
CA CYS A 62 19.96 -1.82 21.96
C CYS A 62 19.50 -1.09 23.23
N CYS A 63 18.22 -0.67 23.23
CA CYS A 63 17.58 -0.01 24.37
C CYS A 63 17.59 -0.89 25.64
N ALA A 64 17.43 -2.20 25.50
CA ALA A 64 17.37 -3.12 26.63
C ALA A 64 18.73 -3.24 27.35
N ASP A 65 19.82 -3.21 26.59
CA ASP A 65 21.18 -3.26 27.13
C ASP A 65 21.52 -1.99 27.91
N ALA A 66 21.15 -0.82 27.38
CA ALA A 66 21.31 0.45 28.09
C ALA A 66 20.51 0.46 29.42
N GLU A 67 19.31 -0.11 29.45
CA GLU A 67 18.49 -0.15 30.67
C GLU A 67 18.99 -1.15 31.71
N ARG A 68 19.46 -2.32 31.26
CA ARG A 68 20.17 -3.27 32.13
C ARG A 68 21.45 -2.67 32.73
N ALA A 69 22.07 -1.74 32.00
CA ALA A 69 23.19 -0.94 32.50
C ALA A 69 22.78 0.26 33.37
N GLY A 70 21.48 0.42 33.68
CA GLY A 70 20.96 1.43 34.60
C GLY A 70 20.55 2.76 33.97
N PHE A 71 20.56 2.88 32.64
CA PHE A 71 20.18 4.12 31.95
C PHE A 71 18.68 4.20 31.68
N ARG A 72 18.11 5.40 31.80
CA ARG A 72 16.70 5.68 31.52
C ARG A 72 16.50 6.22 30.10
N ALA A 73 15.40 5.84 29.45
CA ALA A 73 15.06 6.32 28.12
C ALA A 73 14.82 7.85 28.09
N CYS A 74 15.44 8.52 27.13
CA CYS A 74 15.25 9.95 26.89
C CYS A 74 13.78 10.28 26.59
N ARG A 75 13.20 11.25 27.31
CA ARG A 75 11.81 11.71 27.07
C ARG A 75 11.65 12.51 25.78
N ARG A 76 12.76 13.05 25.24
CA ARG A 76 12.76 13.90 24.04
C ARG A 76 12.78 13.07 22.75
N CYS A 77 13.81 12.25 22.54
CA CYS A 77 13.85 11.37 21.37
C CYS A 77 13.05 10.08 21.56
N GLN A 78 12.69 9.70 22.79
CA GLN A 78 11.89 8.51 23.11
C GLN A 78 12.38 7.27 22.36
N PRO A 79 13.59 6.77 22.66
CA PRO A 79 14.27 5.74 21.88
C PRO A 79 13.41 4.47 21.68
N ARG A 80 12.56 4.11 22.65
CA ARG A 80 11.58 3.01 22.55
C ARG A 80 10.40 3.24 21.61
N ARG A 81 10.06 4.49 21.25
CA ARG A 81 8.93 4.78 20.35
C ARG A 81 9.16 4.24 18.93
N GLU A 82 10.39 3.93 18.53
CA GLU A 82 10.66 3.47 17.17
C GLU A 82 10.17 2.07 16.86
N THR A 83 10.50 1.14 17.75
CA THR A 83 9.95 -0.21 17.75
C THR A 83 8.43 -0.14 17.84
N SER A 84 7.89 0.82 18.61
CA SER A 84 6.44 0.99 18.75
C SER A 84 5.73 1.36 17.45
N ASP A 85 6.37 2.10 16.51
CA ASP A 85 5.70 2.58 15.31
C ASP A 85 5.61 1.53 14.18
N ALA A 86 6.62 0.65 14.06
CA ALA A 86 6.56 -0.51 13.17
C ALA A 86 5.56 -1.55 13.68
N THR A 87 5.63 -1.86 14.97
CA THR A 87 4.67 -2.74 15.63
C THR A 87 3.25 -2.18 15.54
N LEU A 88 3.09 -0.86 15.63
CA LEU A 88 1.78 -0.20 15.52
C LEU A 88 1.24 -0.22 14.10
N VAL A 89 2.09 -0.08 13.08
CA VAL A 89 1.69 -0.31 11.69
C VAL A 89 1.24 -1.75 11.48
N ALA A 90 2.04 -2.72 11.93
CA ALA A 90 1.71 -4.14 11.81
C ALA A 90 0.39 -4.45 12.53
N ALA A 91 0.17 -3.85 13.71
CA ALA A 91 -1.05 -3.97 14.47
C ALA A 91 -2.26 -3.30 13.80
N VAL A 92 -2.09 -2.14 13.18
CA VAL A 92 -3.17 -1.50 12.39
C VAL A 92 -3.51 -2.35 11.16
N ALA A 93 -2.51 -2.89 10.46
CA ALA A 93 -2.73 -3.79 9.33
C ALA A 93 -3.43 -5.09 9.77
N ASP A 94 -3.04 -5.64 10.92
CA ASP A 94 -3.71 -6.80 11.52
C ASP A 94 -5.16 -6.50 11.91
N ALA A 95 -5.40 -5.34 12.52
CA ALA A 95 -6.75 -4.89 12.83
C ALA A 95 -7.61 -4.71 11.58
N CYS A 96 -7.06 -4.18 10.48
CA CYS A 96 -7.77 -4.13 9.20
C CYS A 96 -8.17 -5.53 8.73
N ARG A 97 -7.25 -6.51 8.74
CA ARG A 97 -7.56 -7.90 8.36
C ARG A 97 -8.65 -8.50 9.26
N ARG A 98 -8.58 -8.28 10.57
CA ARG A 98 -9.59 -8.75 11.53
C ARG A 98 -10.95 -8.12 11.29
N LEU A 99 -10.99 -6.82 10.97
CA LEU A 99 -12.22 -6.13 10.62
C LEU A 99 -12.82 -6.66 9.31
N ASP A 100 -11.99 -6.95 8.31
CA ASP A 100 -12.45 -7.55 7.04
C ASP A 100 -12.98 -8.98 7.25
N ALA A 101 -12.32 -9.79 8.10
CA ALA A 101 -12.78 -11.14 8.46
C ALA A 101 -14.07 -11.10 9.29
N ALA A 102 -14.14 -10.27 10.33
CA ALA A 102 -15.32 -10.11 11.17
C ALA A 102 -16.53 -9.61 10.37
N ALA A 103 -16.31 -8.73 9.38
CA ALA A 103 -17.37 -8.31 8.46
C ALA A 103 -17.96 -9.50 7.68
N GLY A 104 -17.19 -10.55 7.41
CA GLY A 104 -17.68 -11.76 6.76
C GLY A 104 -18.34 -12.79 7.65
N GLU A 105 -18.00 -12.78 8.94
CA GLU A 105 -18.66 -13.58 9.97
C GLU A 105 -19.94 -12.92 10.51
N GLY A 106 -20.29 -11.72 10.01
CA GLY A 106 -21.36 -10.89 10.59
C GLY A 106 -21.02 -10.36 12.00
N ARG A 107 -19.78 -10.53 12.45
CA ARG A 107 -19.32 -10.20 13.79
C ARG A 107 -18.87 -8.75 13.88
N ARG A 108 -19.13 -8.11 15.01
CA ARG A 108 -18.66 -6.75 15.30
C ARG A 108 -17.46 -6.81 16.24
N LEU A 109 -16.34 -6.28 15.77
CA LEU A 109 -15.17 -6.01 16.60
C LEU A 109 -15.25 -4.58 17.10
N ASP A 110 -15.12 -4.40 18.41
CA ASP A 110 -15.06 -3.06 18.99
C ASP A 110 -13.61 -2.53 19.02
N LEU A 111 -13.47 -1.22 19.24
CA LEU A 111 -12.17 -0.57 19.32
C LEU A 111 -11.33 -1.06 20.50
N ALA A 112 -11.96 -1.44 21.62
CA ALA A 112 -11.26 -1.88 22.82
C ALA A 112 -10.62 -3.25 22.60
N GLU A 113 -11.32 -4.16 21.94
CA GLU A 113 -10.84 -5.48 21.54
C GLU A 113 -9.70 -5.36 20.53
N LEU A 114 -9.85 -4.54 19.49
CA LEU A 114 -8.77 -4.28 18.53
C LEU A 114 -7.52 -3.70 19.22
N ALA A 115 -7.70 -2.74 20.13
CA ALA A 115 -6.60 -2.11 20.85
C ALA A 115 -5.93 -3.09 21.84
N ARG A 116 -6.73 -3.90 22.54
CA ARG A 116 -6.25 -4.94 23.48
C ARG A 116 -5.43 -6.00 22.76
N VAL A 117 -5.95 -6.54 21.65
CA VAL A 117 -5.25 -7.54 20.83
C VAL A 117 -3.97 -6.95 20.23
N ALA A 118 -4.00 -5.67 19.86
CA ALA A 118 -2.84 -4.95 19.38
C ALA A 118 -1.81 -4.60 20.47
N GLY A 119 -2.14 -4.74 21.76
CA GLY A 119 -1.27 -4.38 22.88
C GLY A 119 -1.12 -2.86 23.11
N TYR A 120 -2.11 -2.06 22.70
CA TYR A 120 -2.07 -0.59 22.82
C TYR A 120 -3.28 -0.03 23.58
N GLY A 121 -3.09 1.13 24.21
CA GLY A 121 -4.21 1.89 24.77
C GLY A 121 -5.17 2.41 23.70
N LYS A 122 -6.48 2.40 24.00
CA LYS A 122 -7.59 2.75 23.09
C LYS A 122 -7.37 4.05 22.31
N ALA A 123 -7.00 5.14 22.99
CA ALA A 123 -6.80 6.44 22.37
C ALA A 123 -5.57 6.49 21.44
N HIS A 124 -4.49 5.79 21.81
CA HIS A 124 -3.28 5.72 21.00
C HIS A 124 -3.54 4.91 19.72
N PHE A 125 -4.15 3.74 19.85
CA PHE A 125 -4.51 2.88 18.73
C PHE A 125 -5.49 3.57 17.78
N HIS A 126 -6.52 4.24 18.30
CA HIS A 126 -7.48 4.98 17.48
C HIS A 126 -6.83 6.07 16.62
N ARG A 127 -5.96 6.90 17.21
CA ARG A 127 -5.23 7.94 16.46
C ARG A 127 -4.36 7.33 15.38
N ALA A 128 -3.62 6.28 15.72
CA ALA A 128 -2.73 5.60 14.78
C ALA A 128 -3.50 4.96 13.62
N PHE A 129 -4.62 4.31 13.91
CA PHE A 129 -5.50 3.72 12.91
C PHE A 129 -6.05 4.79 11.96
N ARG A 130 -6.56 5.91 12.49
CA ARG A 130 -7.08 7.01 11.66
C ARG A 130 -6.01 7.65 10.80
N GLN A 131 -4.83 7.92 11.36
CA GLN A 131 -3.70 8.48 10.61
C GLN A 131 -3.26 7.57 9.44
N ARG A 132 -3.32 6.24 9.63
CA ARG A 132 -2.82 5.25 8.66
C ARG A 132 -3.87 4.72 7.69
N THR A 133 -5.15 4.72 8.05
CA THR A 133 -6.23 4.23 7.16
C THR A 133 -7.06 5.36 6.57
N GLY A 134 -6.99 6.57 7.14
CA GLY A 134 -7.90 7.67 6.83
C GLY A 134 -9.30 7.51 7.45
N LEU A 135 -9.61 6.35 8.06
CA LEU A 135 -10.91 6.02 8.64
C LEU A 135 -10.77 5.72 10.12
N THR A 136 -11.85 5.83 10.89
CA THR A 136 -11.91 5.23 12.22
C THR A 136 -12.09 3.71 12.08
N PRO A 137 -11.74 2.88 13.09
CA PRO A 137 -12.01 1.43 13.03
C PRO A 137 -13.46 1.09 12.73
N ARG A 138 -14.41 1.85 13.29
CA ARG A 138 -15.83 1.74 12.98
C ARG A 138 -16.13 2.08 11.51
N GLY A 139 -15.62 3.21 11.02
CA GLY A 139 -15.79 3.60 9.62
C GLY A 139 -15.17 2.60 8.64
N TYR A 140 -14.04 1.99 9.01
CA TYR A 140 -13.42 0.91 8.25
C TYR A 140 -14.31 -0.34 8.21
N ALA A 141 -14.86 -0.77 9.35
CA ALA A 141 -15.77 -1.91 9.42
C ALA A 141 -17.07 -1.66 8.64
N GLU A 142 -17.61 -0.45 8.67
CA GLU A 142 -18.75 -0.04 7.85
C GLU A 142 -18.42 -0.09 6.35
N ALA A 143 -17.27 0.43 5.93
CA ALA A 143 -16.81 0.36 4.55
C ALA A 143 -16.55 -1.10 4.09
N ALA A 144 -16.00 -1.95 4.96
CA ALA A 144 -15.76 -3.36 4.66
C ALA A 144 -17.05 -4.13 4.42
N ARG A 145 -18.06 -3.97 5.30
CA ARG A 145 -19.39 -4.57 5.10
C ARG A 145 -20.04 -4.11 3.81
N TYR A 146 -19.94 -2.83 3.52
CA TYR A 146 -20.49 -2.30 2.28
C TYR A 146 -19.78 -2.86 1.04
N ARG A 147 -18.44 -3.00 1.04
CA ARG A 147 -17.72 -3.70 -0.05
C ARG A 147 -18.25 -5.12 -0.24
N ARG A 148 -18.44 -5.87 0.85
CA ARG A 148 -18.99 -7.24 0.78
C ARG A 148 -20.39 -7.27 0.18
N LEU A 149 -21.28 -6.36 0.58
CA LEU A 149 -22.61 -6.25 0.00
C LEU A 149 -22.53 -6.00 -1.50
N ARG A 150 -21.70 -5.04 -1.91
CA ARG A 150 -21.48 -4.72 -3.33
C ARG A 150 -20.98 -5.95 -4.09
N ASP A 151 -19.97 -6.63 -3.57
CA ASP A 151 -19.35 -7.79 -4.22
C ASP A 151 -20.34 -8.98 -4.32
N ALA A 152 -21.14 -9.24 -3.27
CA ALA A 152 -22.16 -10.27 -3.27
C ALA A 152 -23.31 -9.98 -4.26
N LEU A 153 -23.78 -8.73 -4.32
CA LEU A 153 -24.78 -8.30 -5.30
C LEU A 153 -24.21 -8.39 -6.73
N ALA A 154 -22.94 -8.04 -6.92
CA ALA A 154 -22.25 -8.16 -8.20
C ALA A 154 -22.09 -9.63 -8.64
N ALA A 155 -21.89 -10.55 -7.70
CA ALA A 155 -21.91 -11.99 -7.93
C ALA A 155 -23.32 -12.55 -8.20
N GLY A 156 -24.36 -11.70 -8.13
CA GLY A 156 -25.74 -12.07 -8.45
C GLY A 156 -26.52 -12.69 -7.29
N ALA A 157 -26.04 -12.55 -6.05
CA ALA A 157 -26.73 -13.04 -4.86
C ALA A 157 -28.10 -12.35 -4.66
N PRO A 158 -29.09 -13.04 -4.05
CA PRO A 158 -30.34 -12.42 -3.63
C PRO A 158 -30.07 -11.26 -2.66
N VAL A 159 -30.80 -10.15 -2.77
CA VAL A 159 -30.55 -8.93 -1.99
C VAL A 159 -30.56 -9.20 -0.48
N LEU A 160 -31.54 -9.95 0.02
CA LEU A 160 -31.64 -10.25 1.45
C LEU A 160 -30.47 -11.11 1.94
N GLY A 161 -30.07 -12.13 1.19
CA GLY A 161 -28.90 -12.96 1.51
C GLY A 161 -27.62 -12.13 1.51
N ALA A 162 -27.41 -11.32 0.47
CA ALA A 162 -26.25 -10.44 0.37
C ALA A 162 -26.16 -9.44 1.53
N ILE A 163 -27.29 -8.94 2.04
CA ILE A 163 -27.35 -8.07 3.22
C ILE A 163 -26.92 -8.81 4.48
N ALA A 164 -27.42 -10.02 4.69
CA ALA A 164 -27.08 -10.86 5.83
C ALA A 164 -25.60 -11.25 5.82
N ASP A 165 -25.10 -11.76 4.69
CA ASP A 165 -23.71 -12.22 4.50
C ASP A 165 -22.68 -11.08 4.55
N ALA A 166 -23.13 -9.86 4.26
CA ALA A 166 -22.33 -8.65 4.43
C ALA A 166 -22.31 -8.12 5.87
N GLY A 167 -23.00 -8.76 6.82
CA GLY A 167 -22.96 -8.41 8.24
C GLY A 167 -23.73 -7.14 8.60
N PHE A 168 -24.75 -6.77 7.82
CA PHE A 168 -25.66 -5.70 8.19
C PHE A 168 -26.66 -6.20 9.22
N SER A 169 -26.86 -5.41 10.29
CA SER A 169 -27.79 -5.77 11.36
C SER A 169 -29.27 -5.60 10.98
N SER A 170 -29.57 -4.97 9.85
CA SER A 170 -30.92 -4.83 9.33
C SER A 170 -30.89 -4.44 7.84
N PRO A 171 -31.93 -4.80 7.06
CA PRO A 171 -32.07 -4.36 5.67
C PRO A 171 -32.05 -2.85 5.52
N SER A 172 -32.76 -2.10 6.38
CA SER A 172 -32.82 -0.63 6.29
C SER A 172 -31.43 0.03 6.37
N ARG A 173 -30.52 -0.51 7.20
CA ARG A 173 -29.13 -0.01 7.28
C ARG A 173 -28.33 -0.30 6.01
N ALA A 174 -28.57 -1.45 5.37
CA ALA A 174 -27.93 -1.77 4.10
C ALA A 174 -28.43 -0.86 2.98
N TYR A 175 -29.74 -0.61 2.91
CA TYR A 175 -30.33 0.32 1.93
C TYR A 175 -29.81 1.75 2.12
N ALA A 176 -29.75 2.26 3.35
CA ALA A 176 -29.19 3.59 3.63
C ALA A 176 -27.70 3.68 3.27
N ALA A 177 -26.92 2.63 3.54
CA ALA A 177 -25.51 2.57 3.15
C ALA A 177 -25.34 2.53 1.61
N ALA A 178 -26.16 1.74 0.92
CA ALA A 178 -26.18 1.64 -0.53
C ALA A 178 -26.57 2.97 -1.19
N ALA A 179 -27.63 3.63 -0.72
CA ALA A 179 -28.02 4.95 -1.23
C ALA A 179 -26.87 5.97 -1.13
N ARG A 180 -26.16 5.98 0.00
CA ARG A 180 -25.05 6.92 0.23
C ARG A 180 -23.79 6.62 -0.60
N GLN A 181 -23.50 5.35 -0.90
CA GLN A 181 -22.23 4.96 -1.55
C GLN A 181 -22.37 4.52 -3.01
N LEU A 182 -23.52 3.96 -3.41
CA LEU A 182 -23.84 3.59 -4.79
C LEU A 182 -24.70 4.63 -5.51
N GLY A 183 -25.33 5.55 -4.77
CA GLY A 183 -26.35 6.46 -5.32
C GLY A 183 -27.63 5.73 -5.76
N THR A 184 -27.80 4.45 -5.39
CA THR A 184 -28.94 3.62 -5.79
C THR A 184 -29.26 2.54 -4.75
N THR A 185 -30.35 1.80 -4.95
CA THR A 185 -30.76 0.69 -4.07
C THR A 185 -29.93 -0.57 -4.33
N PRO A 186 -29.79 -1.47 -3.33
CA PRO A 186 -29.15 -2.78 -3.53
C PRO A 186 -29.73 -3.59 -4.70
N ALA A 187 -31.05 -3.56 -4.87
CA ALA A 187 -31.73 -4.26 -5.96
C ALA A 187 -31.39 -3.65 -7.32
N ALA A 188 -31.53 -2.34 -7.47
CA ALA A 188 -31.19 -1.65 -8.72
C ALA A 188 -29.70 -1.79 -9.07
N PHE A 189 -28.80 -1.77 -8.07
CA PHE A 189 -27.39 -2.08 -8.28
C PHE A 189 -27.18 -3.50 -8.77
N ARG A 190 -27.79 -4.50 -8.12
CA ARG A 190 -27.70 -5.91 -8.54
C ARG A 190 -28.23 -6.09 -9.95
N ASP A 191 -29.37 -5.48 -10.28
CA ASP A 191 -30.00 -5.63 -11.58
C ASP A 191 -29.16 -4.94 -12.67
N ARG A 192 -28.56 -3.78 -12.37
CA ARG A 192 -27.55 -3.13 -13.23
C ARG A 192 -26.31 -4.00 -13.43
N VAL A 193 -25.78 -4.61 -12.36
CA VAL A 193 -24.62 -5.51 -12.49
C VAL A 193 -24.99 -6.84 -13.15
N ARG A 194 -26.23 -7.32 -13.04
CA ARG A 194 -26.68 -8.49 -13.79
C ARG A 194 -26.86 -8.19 -15.28
N ALA A 195 -27.40 -7.02 -15.60
CA ALA A 195 -27.58 -6.57 -16.98
C ALA A 195 -26.23 -6.26 -17.65
N ASP A 196 -25.31 -5.62 -16.92
CA ASP A 196 -24.04 -5.13 -17.50
C ASP A 196 -22.79 -5.91 -17.11
N GLY A 197 -22.79 -6.64 -16.00
CA GLY A 197 -21.75 -7.58 -15.59
C GLY A 197 -20.36 -6.98 -15.39
N ILE A 198 -19.41 -7.86 -15.06
CA ILE A 198 -18.01 -7.59 -15.36
C ILE A 198 -17.80 -7.97 -16.82
N ARG A 199 -17.51 -7.00 -17.67
CA ARG A 199 -17.15 -7.25 -19.08
C ARG A 199 -15.65 -7.24 -19.22
N TYR A 200 -15.12 -8.16 -20.02
CA TYR A 200 -13.68 -8.21 -20.26
C TYR A 200 -13.34 -8.49 -21.73
N ALA A 201 -12.14 -8.09 -22.13
CA ALA A 201 -11.56 -8.46 -23.41
C ALA A 201 -10.04 -8.63 -23.28
N THR A 202 -9.46 -9.38 -24.23
CA THR A 202 -8.05 -9.76 -24.24
C THR A 202 -7.38 -9.38 -25.54
N ARG A 203 -6.10 -9.00 -25.49
CA ARG A 203 -5.30 -8.65 -26.66
C ARG A 203 -3.82 -8.93 -26.44
N ALA A 204 -3.12 -9.30 -27.51
CA ALA A 204 -1.68 -9.48 -27.48
C ALA A 204 -0.95 -8.12 -27.47
N THR A 205 0.20 -8.09 -26.82
CA THR A 205 1.10 -6.94 -26.68
C THR A 205 2.56 -7.43 -26.68
N THR A 206 3.51 -6.50 -26.71
CA THR A 206 4.94 -6.79 -26.52
C THR A 206 5.31 -7.29 -25.11
N LEU A 207 4.38 -7.20 -24.15
CA LEU A 207 4.53 -7.77 -22.80
C LEU A 207 3.77 -9.10 -22.63
N GLY A 208 3.34 -9.72 -23.73
CA GLY A 208 2.45 -10.89 -23.72
C GLY A 208 0.99 -10.48 -23.87
N TRP A 209 0.07 -11.26 -23.29
CA TRP A 209 -1.35 -10.99 -23.33
C TRP A 209 -1.77 -10.04 -22.22
N VAL A 210 -2.66 -9.11 -22.54
CA VAL A 210 -3.34 -8.25 -21.57
C VAL A 210 -4.84 -8.53 -21.58
N LEU A 211 -5.42 -8.64 -20.39
CA LEU A 211 -6.85 -8.70 -20.14
C LEU A 211 -7.28 -7.42 -19.45
N VAL A 212 -8.28 -6.74 -20.01
CA VAL A 212 -8.92 -5.58 -19.37
C VAL A 212 -10.34 -5.97 -19.02
N ALA A 213 -10.71 -5.78 -17.76
CA ALA A 213 -12.05 -6.04 -17.25
C ALA A 213 -12.61 -4.81 -16.54
N ALA A 214 -13.92 -4.64 -16.63
CA ALA A 214 -14.59 -3.50 -16.06
C ALA A 214 -16.02 -3.79 -15.62
N THR A 215 -16.45 -3.02 -14.63
CA THR A 215 -17.82 -2.88 -14.18
C THR A 215 -18.48 -1.70 -14.92
N PRO A 216 -19.78 -1.45 -14.70
CA PRO A 216 -20.43 -0.22 -15.15
C PRO A 216 -19.72 1.06 -14.67
N ASP A 217 -19.03 1.03 -13.52
CA ASP A 217 -18.44 2.21 -12.89
C ASP A 217 -16.98 2.45 -13.32
N GLY A 218 -16.27 1.43 -13.83
CA GLY A 218 -14.89 1.61 -14.30
C GLY A 218 -14.11 0.31 -14.50
N VAL A 219 -12.85 0.44 -14.90
CA VAL A 219 -11.88 -0.64 -15.00
C VAL A 219 -11.62 -1.21 -13.61
N CYS A 220 -11.97 -2.48 -13.42
CA CYS A 220 -11.79 -3.18 -12.15
C CYS A 220 -10.56 -4.10 -12.15
N ALA A 221 -10.09 -4.51 -13.33
CA ALA A 221 -8.85 -5.26 -13.47
C ALA A 221 -8.12 -5.03 -14.79
N VAL A 222 -6.79 -5.06 -14.72
CA VAL A 222 -5.88 -5.16 -15.87
C VAL A 222 -4.83 -6.19 -15.50
N VAL A 223 -4.78 -7.29 -16.24
CA VAL A 223 -3.98 -8.47 -15.91
C VAL A 223 -3.11 -8.84 -17.10
N LEU A 224 -1.84 -9.18 -16.85
CA LEU A 224 -0.89 -9.61 -17.87
C LEU A 224 -0.62 -11.11 -17.75
N GLY A 225 -0.36 -11.78 -18.87
CA GLY A 225 -0.02 -13.20 -18.90
C GLY A 225 0.66 -13.64 -20.19
N ASP A 226 1.22 -14.85 -20.19
CA ASP A 226 1.96 -15.39 -21.34
C ASP A 226 1.05 -16.10 -22.36
N SER A 227 -0.07 -16.63 -21.88
CA SER A 227 -1.05 -17.35 -22.71
C SER A 227 -2.44 -16.74 -22.55
N ARG A 228 -3.10 -16.47 -23.69
CA ARG A 228 -4.47 -15.95 -23.72
C ARG A 228 -5.41 -16.84 -22.92
N ARG A 229 -5.38 -18.14 -23.19
CA ARG A 229 -6.31 -19.12 -22.61
C ARG A 229 -6.11 -19.22 -21.10
N ALA A 230 -4.85 -19.38 -20.65
CA ALA A 230 -4.55 -19.46 -19.23
C ALA A 230 -4.95 -18.17 -18.46
N LEU A 231 -4.75 -17.00 -19.09
CA LEU A 231 -5.13 -15.71 -18.52
C LEU A 231 -6.65 -15.55 -18.39
N GLU A 232 -7.40 -15.98 -19.42
CA GLU A 232 -8.87 -15.98 -19.41
C GLU A 232 -9.39 -16.98 -18.36
N ASP A 233 -8.89 -18.22 -18.35
CA ASP A 233 -9.29 -19.26 -17.39
C ASP A 233 -9.05 -18.84 -15.92
N GLU A 234 -7.87 -18.28 -15.60
CA GLU A 234 -7.55 -17.79 -14.24
C GLU A 234 -8.41 -16.57 -13.85
N PHE A 235 -8.78 -15.73 -14.81
CA PHE A 235 -9.65 -14.59 -14.56
C PHE A 235 -11.09 -15.04 -14.29
N GLU A 236 -11.64 -15.90 -15.13
CA GLU A 236 -13.00 -16.43 -15.00
C GLU A 236 -13.18 -17.28 -13.74
N ALA A 237 -12.16 -18.07 -13.36
CA ALA A 237 -12.20 -18.82 -12.10
C ALA A 237 -12.31 -17.90 -10.86
N ARG A 238 -11.72 -16.70 -10.92
CA ARG A 238 -11.80 -15.68 -9.85
C ARG A 238 -13.02 -14.78 -9.96
N GLN A 239 -13.60 -14.66 -11.16
CA GLN A 239 -14.74 -13.81 -11.47
C GLN A 239 -15.77 -14.59 -12.30
N PRO A 240 -16.49 -15.57 -11.73
CA PRO A 240 -17.41 -16.43 -12.48
C PRO A 240 -18.55 -15.67 -13.18
N GLN A 241 -18.88 -14.48 -12.68
CA GLN A 241 -19.86 -13.56 -13.23
C GLN A 241 -19.34 -12.75 -14.42
N ALA A 242 -18.04 -12.79 -14.73
CA ALA A 242 -17.47 -12.04 -15.83
C ALA A 242 -17.89 -12.64 -17.18
N ARG A 243 -18.05 -11.77 -18.18
CA ARG A 243 -18.43 -12.13 -19.54
C ARG A 243 -17.47 -11.51 -20.54
N LYS A 244 -17.01 -12.33 -21.48
CA LYS A 244 -16.17 -11.87 -22.58
C LYS A 244 -17.00 -10.98 -23.50
N ALA A 245 -16.55 -9.76 -23.73
CA ALA A 245 -17.29 -8.75 -24.47
C ALA A 245 -16.35 -7.98 -25.42
N ALA A 246 -15.67 -8.70 -26.32
CA ALA A 246 -14.73 -8.09 -27.27
C ALA A 246 -15.38 -7.06 -28.22
N ARG A 247 -16.71 -7.14 -28.41
CA ARG A 247 -17.49 -6.18 -29.22
C ARG A 247 -18.04 -5.01 -28.41
N ASP A 248 -17.88 -4.99 -27.09
CA ASP A 248 -18.27 -3.83 -26.26
C ASP A 248 -17.35 -2.63 -26.60
N PRO A 249 -17.90 -1.52 -27.12
CA PRO A 249 -17.09 -0.38 -27.55
C PRO A 249 -16.28 0.26 -26.41
N ARG A 250 -16.81 0.25 -25.18
CA ARG A 250 -16.16 0.84 -24.00
C ARG A 250 -14.96 0.00 -23.59
N ILE A 251 -15.13 -1.33 -23.52
CA ILE A 251 -14.02 -2.26 -23.23
C ILE A 251 -12.97 -2.19 -24.32
N ALA A 252 -13.37 -2.19 -25.60
CA ALA A 252 -12.45 -2.10 -26.73
C ALA A 252 -11.63 -0.80 -26.71
N ALA A 253 -12.25 0.33 -26.36
CA ALA A 253 -11.56 1.61 -26.24
C ALA A 253 -10.50 1.61 -25.13
N TRP A 254 -10.80 1.06 -23.96
CA TRP A 254 -9.83 0.95 -22.87
C TRP A 254 -8.71 -0.04 -23.17
N LEU A 255 -9.04 -1.19 -23.77
CA LEU A 255 -8.05 -2.17 -24.20
C LEU A 255 -7.07 -1.57 -25.22
N ARG A 256 -7.56 -0.76 -26.17
CA ARG A 256 -6.71 -0.01 -27.09
C ARG A 256 -5.76 0.93 -26.34
N ARG A 257 -6.27 1.75 -25.41
CA ARG A 257 -5.42 2.65 -24.61
C ARG A 257 -4.34 1.90 -23.81
N VAL A 258 -4.66 0.72 -23.28
CA VAL A 258 -3.69 -0.13 -22.59
C VAL A 258 -2.63 -0.64 -23.56
N VAL A 259 -3.02 -1.11 -24.74
CA VAL A 259 -2.09 -1.58 -25.78
C VAL A 259 -1.18 -0.44 -26.26
N ASP A 260 -1.75 0.74 -26.49
CA ASP A 260 -1.01 1.93 -26.90
C ASP A 260 0.00 2.34 -25.82
N PHE A 261 -0.40 2.33 -24.54
CA PHE A 261 0.52 2.59 -23.43
C PHE A 261 1.67 1.56 -23.34
N VAL A 262 1.41 0.29 -23.63
CA VAL A 262 2.47 -0.73 -23.66
C VAL A 262 3.49 -0.45 -24.78
N ALA A 263 3.03 0.10 -25.90
CA ALA A 263 3.89 0.51 -27.01
C ALA A 263 4.66 1.80 -26.70
N ASP A 264 3.98 2.83 -26.18
CA ASP A 264 4.54 4.14 -25.84
C ASP A 264 4.05 4.61 -24.45
N PRO A 265 4.82 4.32 -23.39
CA PRO A 265 4.45 4.67 -22.03
C PRO A 265 4.95 6.07 -21.61
N ALA A 266 5.07 7.03 -22.54
CA ALA A 266 5.53 8.40 -22.24
C ALA A 266 4.62 9.15 -21.25
N THR A 267 3.31 8.85 -21.26
CA THR A 267 2.31 9.53 -20.42
C THR A 267 1.58 8.54 -19.49
N PRO A 268 1.11 8.98 -18.31
CA PRO A 268 0.31 8.13 -17.43
C PRO A 268 -0.94 7.58 -18.12
N LEU A 269 -1.17 6.28 -18.01
CA LEU A 269 -2.40 5.65 -18.47
C LEU A 269 -3.57 6.00 -17.54
N GLN A 270 -4.40 6.96 -17.97
CA GLN A 270 -5.57 7.40 -17.20
C GLN A 270 -6.84 6.67 -17.67
N LEU A 271 -7.34 5.76 -16.83
CA LEU A 271 -8.63 5.08 -17.03
C LEU A 271 -9.49 5.25 -15.76
N PRO A 272 -10.83 5.29 -15.87
CA PRO A 272 -11.71 5.29 -14.69
C PRO A 272 -11.53 3.96 -13.96
N LEU A 273 -11.18 4.00 -12.67
CA LEU A 273 -10.89 2.81 -11.87
C LEU A 273 -12.06 2.51 -10.92
N ASP A 274 -12.53 1.26 -10.94
CA ASP A 274 -13.43 0.67 -9.94
C ASP A 274 -12.78 -0.58 -9.36
N VAL A 275 -11.67 -0.37 -8.66
CA VAL A 275 -10.87 -1.45 -8.07
C VAL A 275 -11.32 -1.74 -6.64
N ALA A 276 -11.47 -3.02 -6.29
CA ALA A 276 -11.75 -3.42 -4.92
C ALA A 276 -10.46 -3.50 -4.09
N GLY A 277 -10.47 -2.96 -2.86
CA GLY A 277 -9.35 -3.05 -1.95
C GLY A 277 -9.63 -2.54 -0.53
N THR A 278 -8.72 -2.84 0.38
CA THR A 278 -8.68 -2.26 1.72
C THR A 278 -8.38 -0.76 1.66
N ALA A 279 -8.77 0.01 2.69
CA ALA A 279 -8.47 1.44 2.74
C ALA A 279 -6.95 1.72 2.64
N PHE A 280 -6.13 0.86 3.25
CA PHE A 280 -4.68 0.95 3.14
C PHE A 280 -4.18 0.70 1.72
N GLN A 281 -4.69 -0.33 1.04
CA GLN A 281 -4.39 -0.59 -0.37
C GLN A 281 -4.77 0.61 -1.26
N HIS A 282 -5.97 1.17 -1.12
CA HIS A 282 -6.36 2.36 -1.87
C HIS A 282 -5.45 3.56 -1.62
N ARG A 283 -4.97 3.78 -0.39
CA ARG A 283 -3.96 4.83 -0.11
C ARG A 283 -2.66 4.56 -0.84
N VAL A 284 -2.16 3.33 -0.83
CA VAL A 284 -0.95 2.93 -1.55
C VAL A 284 -1.14 3.12 -3.06
N TRP A 285 -2.25 2.64 -3.63
CA TRP A 285 -2.52 2.77 -5.06
C TRP A 285 -2.67 4.22 -5.53
N ARG A 286 -3.28 5.09 -4.71
CA ARG A 286 -3.30 6.55 -4.99
C ARG A 286 -1.90 7.16 -4.99
N ALA A 287 -1.03 6.75 -4.06
CA ALA A 287 0.35 7.21 -4.05
C ALA A 287 1.14 6.68 -5.26
N LEU A 288 0.84 5.47 -5.76
CA LEU A 288 1.41 4.95 -7.00
C LEU A 288 0.95 5.75 -8.22
N LEU A 289 -0.34 6.09 -8.30
CA LEU A 289 -0.89 6.89 -9.41
C LEU A 289 -0.24 8.29 -9.54
N ALA A 290 0.35 8.81 -8.45
CA ALA A 290 1.07 10.07 -8.44
C ALA A 290 2.51 9.98 -8.97
N LEU A 291 3.05 8.78 -9.20
CA LEU A 291 4.41 8.60 -9.72
C LEU A 291 4.44 8.90 -11.23
N PRO A 292 5.30 9.81 -11.74
CA PRO A 292 5.43 10.04 -13.18
C PRO A 292 6.07 8.86 -13.94
N PRO A 293 5.79 8.69 -15.25
CA PRO A 293 6.52 7.74 -16.10
C PRO A 293 8.02 8.03 -16.08
N GLY A 294 8.82 6.97 -16.18
CA GLY A 294 10.29 7.06 -16.23
C GLY A 294 10.94 7.18 -14.85
N THR A 295 10.15 7.48 -13.82
CA THR A 295 10.62 7.56 -12.43
C THR A 295 10.43 6.26 -11.67
N THR A 296 11.30 6.02 -10.69
CA THR A 296 11.17 4.90 -9.76
C THR A 296 11.27 5.37 -8.32
N THR A 297 10.56 4.70 -7.41
CA THR A 297 10.65 4.91 -5.96
C THR A 297 10.92 3.59 -5.25
N SER A 298 11.42 3.63 -4.01
CA SER A 298 11.57 2.41 -3.20
C SER A 298 10.32 2.15 -2.35
N TYR A 299 10.10 0.89 -1.95
CA TYR A 299 9.04 0.59 -0.97
C TYR A 299 9.16 1.40 0.32
N GLY A 300 10.39 1.68 0.77
CA GLY A 300 10.66 2.50 1.95
C GLY A 300 10.28 3.96 1.75
N ALA A 301 10.66 4.55 0.61
CA ALA A 301 10.29 5.92 0.26
C ALA A 301 8.77 6.06 0.10
N LEU A 302 8.11 5.13 -0.57
CA LEU A 302 6.65 5.11 -0.70
C LEU A 302 5.95 5.00 0.67
N ALA A 303 6.48 4.17 1.57
CA ALA A 303 5.98 4.07 2.94
C ALA A 303 6.15 5.39 3.72
N ALA A 304 7.27 6.10 3.53
CA ALA A 304 7.52 7.39 4.14
C ALA A 304 6.52 8.47 3.65
N THR A 305 6.27 8.56 2.35
CA THR A 305 5.28 9.47 1.75
C THR A 305 3.87 9.23 2.30
N LEU A 306 3.55 7.97 2.64
CA LEU A 306 2.27 7.59 3.24
C LEU A 306 2.17 7.90 4.75
N GLY A 307 3.19 8.54 5.35
CA GLY A 307 3.28 8.82 6.78
C GLY A 307 3.50 7.57 7.63
N ALA A 308 4.05 6.51 7.03
CA ALA A 308 4.25 5.23 7.69
C ALA A 308 5.61 4.59 7.27
N PRO A 309 6.76 5.24 7.53
CA PRO A 309 8.07 4.83 6.99
C PRO A 309 8.51 3.40 7.34
N ARG A 310 7.98 2.83 8.43
CA ARG A 310 8.25 1.43 8.83
C ARG A 310 7.27 0.41 8.22
N ALA A 311 6.30 0.84 7.41
CA ALA A 311 5.27 0.01 6.78
C ALA A 311 5.71 -0.69 5.49
N VAL A 312 7.02 -0.83 5.25
CA VAL A 312 7.60 -1.29 3.99
C VAL A 312 6.97 -2.61 3.51
N ARG A 313 6.84 -3.61 4.40
CA ARG A 313 6.23 -4.91 4.07
C ARG A 313 4.75 -4.81 3.73
N ALA A 314 4.00 -3.99 4.47
CA ALA A 314 2.57 -3.78 4.20
C ALA A 314 2.36 -3.06 2.86
N VAL A 315 3.19 -2.05 2.55
CA VAL A 315 3.20 -1.36 1.26
C VAL A 315 3.54 -2.34 0.14
N ALA A 316 4.57 -3.19 0.31
CA ALA A 316 4.90 -4.22 -0.67
C ALA A 316 3.74 -5.18 -0.94
N GLY A 317 3.05 -5.64 0.12
CA GLY A 317 1.83 -6.45 -0.02
C GLY A 317 0.70 -5.72 -0.76
N ALA A 318 0.51 -4.43 -0.51
CA ALA A 318 -0.48 -3.62 -1.24
C ALA A 318 -0.11 -3.42 -2.72
N CYS A 319 1.18 -3.26 -3.05
CA CYS A 319 1.66 -3.23 -4.43
C CYS A 319 1.44 -4.58 -5.14
N ALA A 320 1.68 -5.70 -4.44
CA ALA A 320 1.44 -7.05 -4.97
C ALA A 320 -0.05 -7.34 -5.18
N ALA A 321 -0.91 -6.80 -4.33
CA ALA A 321 -2.37 -6.91 -4.43
C ALA A 321 -3.01 -6.00 -5.48
N ASN A 322 -2.20 -5.26 -6.27
CA ASN A 322 -2.72 -4.40 -7.33
C ASN A 322 -3.56 -5.21 -8.35
N PRO A 323 -4.85 -4.87 -8.55
CA PRO A 323 -5.70 -5.54 -9.52
C PRO A 323 -5.59 -4.97 -10.95
N ALA A 324 -5.04 -3.76 -11.11
CA ALA A 324 -4.95 -3.07 -12.40
C ALA A 324 -3.49 -2.76 -12.76
N ALA A 325 -2.82 -3.74 -13.36
CA ALA A 325 -1.48 -3.55 -13.94
C ALA A 325 -1.47 -2.35 -14.89
N LEU A 326 -0.31 -1.68 -15.02
CA LEU A 326 -0.05 -0.55 -15.91
C LEU A 326 -0.80 0.75 -15.51
N VAL A 327 -2.10 0.67 -15.25
CA VAL A 327 -2.94 1.79 -14.80
C VAL A 327 -2.54 2.23 -13.40
N ILE A 328 -2.46 1.29 -12.45
CA ILE A 328 -1.82 1.52 -11.15
C ILE A 328 -0.35 1.10 -11.31
N PRO A 329 0.61 2.05 -11.36
CA PRO A 329 1.96 1.78 -11.86
C PRO A 329 2.86 1.17 -10.76
N CYS A 330 2.49 0.00 -10.23
CA CYS A 330 3.28 -0.67 -9.19
C CYS A 330 4.64 -1.17 -9.70
N HIS A 331 4.85 -1.25 -11.02
CA HIS A 331 6.15 -1.54 -11.63
C HIS A 331 7.19 -0.46 -11.35
N ARG A 332 6.79 0.77 -11.01
CA ARG A 332 7.70 1.89 -10.65
C ARG A 332 8.29 1.77 -9.24
N VAL A 333 7.87 0.76 -8.45
CA VAL A 333 8.42 0.53 -7.12
C VAL A 333 9.52 -0.52 -7.15
N VAL A 334 10.69 -0.20 -6.60
CA VAL A 334 11.87 -1.08 -6.56
C VAL A 334 12.30 -1.38 -5.12
N ALA A 335 13.18 -2.37 -4.95
CA ALA A 335 13.82 -2.63 -3.68
C ALA A 335 14.80 -1.49 -3.30
N LYS A 336 15.24 -1.47 -2.03
CA LYS A 336 16.09 -0.38 -1.51
C LYS A 336 17.44 -0.28 -2.23
N ASP A 337 17.96 -1.42 -2.68
CA ASP A 337 19.18 -1.58 -3.46
C ASP A 337 18.98 -1.34 -4.97
N GLY A 338 17.78 -0.91 -5.38
CA GLY A 338 17.43 -0.78 -6.80
C GLY A 338 17.11 -2.12 -7.46
N GLY A 339 17.16 -3.23 -6.72
CA GLY A 339 16.89 -4.56 -7.22
C GLY A 339 15.46 -4.72 -7.73
N MET A 340 15.32 -5.54 -8.78
CA MET A 340 14.05 -5.92 -9.39
C MET A 340 13.39 -7.05 -8.59
N ALA A 341 13.10 -6.79 -7.31
CA ALA A 341 12.34 -7.72 -6.51
C ALA A 341 10.84 -7.47 -6.67
N GLY A 342 10.07 -8.55 -6.80
CA GLY A 342 8.61 -8.55 -6.71
C GLY A 342 7.90 -7.82 -7.85
N TYR A 343 7.21 -8.59 -8.69
CA TYR A 343 6.16 -8.09 -9.57
C TYR A 343 5.17 -9.21 -9.81
N ARG A 344 3.87 -8.94 -9.59
CA ARG A 344 2.81 -9.95 -9.72
C ARG A 344 2.82 -10.64 -11.09
N TRP A 345 3.23 -9.92 -12.14
CA TRP A 345 3.23 -10.40 -13.52
C TRP A 345 4.64 -10.67 -14.07
N GLY A 346 5.64 -10.89 -13.20
CA GLY A 346 6.99 -11.27 -13.60
C GLY A 346 7.99 -10.11 -13.74
N VAL A 347 9.17 -10.28 -13.16
CA VAL A 347 10.21 -9.23 -13.07
C VAL A 347 10.72 -8.76 -14.44
N GLU A 348 10.68 -9.62 -15.46
CA GLU A 348 11.06 -9.29 -16.83
C GLU A 348 10.13 -8.23 -17.44
N ARG A 349 8.80 -8.38 -17.27
CA ARG A 349 7.81 -7.39 -17.73
C ARG A 349 8.04 -6.03 -17.05
N LYS A 350 8.33 -6.05 -15.74
CA LYS A 350 8.65 -4.86 -14.96
C LYS A 350 9.88 -4.14 -15.53
N ALA A 351 10.94 -4.88 -15.88
CA ALA A 351 12.17 -4.32 -16.44
C ALA A 351 11.93 -3.65 -17.78
N ARG A 352 11.32 -4.39 -18.72
CA ARG A 352 10.99 -3.88 -20.06
C ARG A 352 10.12 -2.62 -19.99
N LEU A 353 9.16 -2.57 -19.08
CA LEU A 353 8.28 -1.42 -18.93
C LEU A 353 9.01 -0.19 -18.37
N GLN A 354 9.86 -0.36 -17.35
CA GLN A 354 10.67 0.75 -16.83
C GLN A 354 11.66 1.28 -17.86
N GLU A 355 12.27 0.40 -18.64
CA GLU A 355 13.18 0.79 -19.72
C GLU A 355 12.46 1.61 -20.80
N ARG A 356 11.31 1.15 -21.26
CA ARG A 356 10.47 1.88 -22.23
C ARG A 356 10.02 3.23 -21.71
N GLU A 357 9.60 3.30 -20.46
CA GLU A 357 9.23 4.58 -19.83
C GLU A 357 10.40 5.56 -19.82
N ARG A 358 11.61 5.12 -19.45
CA ARG A 358 12.81 5.97 -19.48
C ARG A 358 13.11 6.44 -20.91
N ALA A 359 13.09 5.54 -21.89
CA ALA A 359 13.36 5.87 -23.28
C ALA A 359 12.33 6.87 -23.85
N ALA A 360 11.04 6.63 -23.59
CA ALA A 360 9.96 7.48 -24.07
C ALA A 360 10.01 8.89 -23.46
N THR A 361 10.33 8.99 -22.16
CA THR A 361 10.51 10.30 -21.50
C THR A 361 11.76 11.05 -21.95
N ALA A 362 12.83 10.34 -22.32
CA ALA A 362 14.05 10.95 -22.87
C ALA A 362 13.84 11.48 -24.30
N GLY A 363 13.09 10.75 -25.13
CA GLY A 363 12.77 11.17 -26.50
C GLY A 363 11.84 12.38 -26.58
N ALA A 364 10.98 12.60 -25.57
CA ALA A 364 10.10 13.76 -25.49
C ALA A 364 10.81 15.08 -25.10
N GLY A 365 12.08 15.01 -24.66
CA GLY A 365 12.86 16.16 -24.13
C GLY A 365 13.98 16.70 -25.02
N GLY A 366 14.11 16.22 -26.27
CA GLY A 366 15.16 16.70 -27.19
C GLY A 366 14.82 18.04 -27.86
N PRO A 367 15.73 19.02 -27.93
CA PRO A 367 15.50 20.27 -28.64
C PRO A 367 15.71 20.05 -30.15
N GLY A 368 14.72 20.42 -30.99
CA GLY A 368 14.99 20.63 -32.41
C GLY A 368 13.96 20.13 -33.43
N GLY A 369 12.67 20.35 -33.21
CA GLY A 369 11.74 20.47 -34.34
C GLY A 369 11.99 21.79 -35.07
N LYS A 370 12.97 21.85 -35.99
CA LYS A 370 13.03 22.95 -36.95
C LYS A 370 11.89 22.77 -37.94
N ALA A 371 10.89 23.64 -37.78
CA ALA A 371 9.86 23.90 -38.75
C ALA A 371 10.50 24.19 -40.12
N SER A 372 10.23 23.33 -41.09
CA SER A 372 10.40 23.64 -42.52
C SER A 372 9.30 24.65 -42.88
N GLN A 373 9.58 25.94 -42.70
CA GLN A 373 8.83 27.01 -43.34
C GLN A 373 9.19 27.05 -44.83
N ARG A 374 8.19 26.77 -45.65
CA ARG A 374 8.11 27.25 -47.03
C ARG A 374 8.19 28.78 -47.05
N ALA A 375 9.18 29.30 -47.76
CA ALA A 375 9.14 30.58 -48.48
C ALA A 375 10.04 30.32 -49.71
N GLY A 376 9.56 30.34 -50.95
CA GLY A 376 8.84 31.44 -51.55
C GLY A 376 9.84 32.34 -52.28
N ARG A 377 10.33 31.87 -53.44
CA ARG A 377 10.70 32.66 -54.61
C ARG A 377 10.84 31.75 -55.82
#